data_AF-A0A6I4SVH8-F1
#
_entry.id   AF-A0A6I4SVH8-F1
#
_cell.length_a   1.000
_cell.length_b   1.000
_cell.length_c   1.000
_cell.angle_alpha   90.00
_cell.angle_beta   90.00
_cell.angle_gamma   90.00
#
_symmetry.space_group_name_H-M   'P 1'
#
loop_
_entity.id
_entity.type
_entity.pdbx_description
1 polymer ?
#
loop_
_entity_poly.entity_id
_entity_poly.type
_entity_poly.pdbx_seq_one_letter_code
_entity_poly.pdbx_strand_id
1 'polypeptide(L)'
;MRYLIATMAALALGACGSKPDDDPMTPASQSTGVAVPDGTPTGTVPHDGVLEAWLKSTYGEYGRVGYRSSEFDLDGDGKPELLIYVGGPGTCGSGGCSLVVLKREGDRFTPITETSVTRLPLGVMNTSSNGWRDLWVSIAGGGELGGRRALKFDGKGYPTNPTVPPAEEIRILDTQVLIEDGDLIWLD
;
A
#
# COMPACT_ATOMS: atom_id res chain seq x y z
N MET A 1 -65.42 -13.78 60.51
CA MET A 1 -64.48 -13.10 61.43
C MET A 1 -64.17 -11.74 60.82
N ARG A 2 -64.57 -10.65 61.50
CA ARG A 2 -64.13 -9.22 61.50
C ARG A 2 -63.06 -8.80 60.46
N TYR A 3 -63.09 -7.69 59.70
CA TYR A 3 -63.17 -6.24 60.01
C TYR A 3 -63.41 -5.49 58.65
N LEU A 4 -64.32 -4.50 58.48
CA LEU A 4 -64.27 -3.05 58.79
C LEU A 4 -63.41 -2.15 57.85
N ILE A 5 -64.06 -1.11 57.30
CA ILE A 5 -63.58 0.26 56.90
C ILE A 5 -62.98 0.39 55.47
N ALA A 6 -63.67 0.99 54.48
CA ALA A 6 -63.70 2.43 54.07
C ALA A 6 -62.29 3.00 53.75
N THR A 7 -61.96 3.69 52.66
CA THR A 7 -62.58 4.86 52.02
C THR A 7 -61.75 5.24 50.77
N MET A 8 -62.39 5.91 49.80
CA MET A 8 -61.92 6.98 48.87
C MET A 8 -60.46 7.00 48.36
N ALA A 9 -60.21 6.92 47.06
CA ALA A 9 -60.41 7.94 46.01
C ALA A 9 -59.47 9.15 46.09
N ALA A 10 -58.60 9.33 45.10
CA ALA A 10 -58.30 10.64 44.48
C ALA A 10 -57.48 10.48 43.18
N LEU A 11 -57.95 11.21 42.17
CA LEU A 11 -57.35 11.49 40.86
C LEU A 11 -55.99 12.20 40.96
N ALA A 12 -55.13 12.03 39.95
CA ALA A 12 -54.47 13.15 39.27
C ALA A 12 -53.81 12.73 37.94
N LEU A 13 -53.73 13.69 37.03
CA LEU A 13 -53.36 13.65 35.62
C LEU A 13 -51.84 13.54 35.38
N GLY A 14 -51.46 13.24 34.13
CA GLY A 14 -50.15 13.57 33.55
C GLY A 14 -49.66 12.50 32.58
N ALA A 15 -49.90 12.60 31.28
CA ALA A 15 -49.13 13.37 30.30
C ALA A 15 -47.84 12.65 29.82
N CYS A 16 -47.83 12.36 28.51
CA CYS A 16 -46.74 12.10 27.57
C CYS A 16 -45.44 11.45 28.08
N GLY A 17 -45.18 10.23 27.61
CA GLY A 17 -43.83 9.66 27.63
C GLY A 17 -42.91 10.41 26.67
N SER A 18 -41.87 11.04 27.24
CA SER A 18 -40.73 11.58 26.51
C SER A 18 -39.76 10.45 26.16
N LYS A 19 -39.42 10.32 24.86
CA LYS A 19 -38.33 9.46 24.40
C LYS A 19 -36.98 9.95 24.98
N PRO A 20 -36.00 9.06 25.17
CA PRO A 20 -34.62 9.46 25.44
C PRO A 20 -34.05 10.22 24.23
N ASP A 21 -33.35 11.31 24.51
CA ASP A 21 -32.69 12.17 23.53
C ASP A 21 -31.52 11.42 22.84
N ASP A 22 -31.59 11.30 21.52
CA ASP A 22 -30.46 10.93 20.67
C ASP A 22 -29.58 12.18 20.49
N ASP A 23 -28.46 12.25 21.20
CA ASP A 23 -27.43 13.26 20.96
C ASP A 23 -26.90 13.13 19.51
N PRO A 24 -26.86 14.21 18.71
CA PRO A 24 -26.23 14.16 17.40
C PRO A 24 -24.72 13.99 17.57
N MET A 25 -24.23 12.79 17.26
CA MET A 25 -22.81 12.54 16.98
C MET A 25 -22.39 13.47 15.83
N THR A 26 -21.60 14.49 16.15
CA THR A 26 -20.84 15.31 15.21
C THR A 26 -20.17 14.39 14.18
N PRO A 27 -20.42 14.54 12.87
CA PRO A 27 -19.66 13.80 11.89
C PRO A 27 -18.20 14.26 11.97
N ALA A 28 -17.32 13.32 12.32
CA ALA A 28 -15.90 13.47 12.13
C ALA A 28 -15.63 13.91 10.69
N SER A 29 -14.83 14.96 10.56
CA SER A 29 -14.40 15.56 9.30
C SER A 29 -13.93 14.46 8.35
N GLN A 30 -14.65 14.29 7.24
CA GLN A 30 -14.20 13.44 6.14
C GLN A 30 -12.95 14.10 5.56
N SER A 31 -11.80 13.49 5.81
CA SER A 31 -10.58 13.80 5.07
C SER A 31 -10.87 13.52 3.59
N THR A 32 -11.08 14.58 2.82
CA THR A 32 -11.10 14.54 1.37
C THR A 32 -9.68 14.22 0.90
N GLY A 33 -9.34 12.93 0.90
CA GLY A 33 -8.25 12.43 0.07
C GLY A 33 -8.64 12.68 -1.38
N VAL A 34 -7.90 13.54 -2.05
CA VAL A 34 -7.97 13.65 -3.51
C VAL A 34 -7.62 12.25 -4.03
N ALA A 35 -8.57 11.61 -4.71
CA ALA A 35 -8.31 10.34 -5.38
C ALA A 35 -7.17 10.58 -6.38
N VAL A 36 -6.04 9.92 -6.18
CA VAL A 36 -4.97 9.89 -7.19
C VAL A 36 -5.61 9.26 -8.43
N PRO A 37 -5.63 9.96 -9.59
CA PRO A 37 -6.29 9.47 -10.78
C PRO A 37 -5.80 8.06 -11.14
N ASP A 38 -6.66 7.27 -11.80
CA ASP A 38 -6.29 5.96 -12.34
C ASP A 38 -5.24 6.15 -13.44
N GLY A 39 -3.98 6.20 -13.02
CA GLY A 39 -2.84 6.23 -13.91
C GLY A 39 -2.88 5.01 -14.81
N THR A 40 -2.79 5.23 -16.12
CA THR A 40 -2.50 4.12 -17.04
C THR A 40 -1.03 3.76 -16.83
N PRO A 41 -0.65 2.47 -16.70
CA PRO A 41 0.75 2.08 -16.72
C PRO A 41 1.36 2.63 -17.99
N THR A 42 2.29 3.56 -17.85
CA THR A 42 3.09 4.01 -18.98
C THR A 42 4.00 2.83 -19.30
N GLY A 43 3.56 1.96 -20.21
CA GLY A 43 4.26 0.73 -20.60
C GLY A 43 5.59 0.96 -21.31
N THR A 44 6.18 2.14 -21.18
CA THR A 44 7.51 2.48 -21.67
C THR A 44 8.45 2.48 -20.48
N VAL A 45 8.90 1.28 -20.11
CA VAL A 45 9.94 1.10 -19.10
C VAL A 45 11.22 1.78 -19.58
N PRO A 46 11.88 2.66 -18.80
CA PRO A 46 13.15 3.23 -19.20
C PRO A 46 14.22 2.15 -19.30
N HIS A 47 14.53 1.77 -20.53
CA HIS A 47 15.82 1.17 -20.89
C HIS A 47 16.75 2.28 -21.33
N ASP A 48 16.95 3.27 -20.44
CA ASP A 48 17.94 4.30 -20.68
C ASP A 48 19.22 3.98 -19.88
N GLY A 49 20.36 4.28 -20.49
CA GLY A 49 21.66 3.97 -19.89
C GLY A 49 21.90 4.69 -18.56
N VAL A 50 21.09 5.69 -18.21
CA VAL A 50 21.21 6.44 -16.95
C VAL A 50 20.68 5.58 -15.80
N LEU A 51 19.50 4.97 -15.95
CA LEU A 51 18.98 4.04 -14.96
C LEU A 51 19.89 2.82 -14.79
N GLU A 52 20.35 2.23 -15.90
CA GLU A 52 21.25 1.08 -15.86
C GLU A 52 22.58 1.41 -15.18
N ALA A 53 23.16 2.60 -15.44
CA ALA A 53 24.36 3.06 -14.77
C ALA A 53 24.12 3.25 -13.27
N TRP A 54 22.96 3.80 -12.87
CA TRP A 54 22.59 3.93 -11.46
C TRP A 54 22.50 2.55 -10.80
N LEU A 55 21.79 1.59 -11.40
CA LEU A 55 21.65 0.23 -10.89
C LEU A 55 23.01 -0.49 -10.77
N LYS A 56 23.89 -0.37 -11.77
CA LYS A 56 25.26 -0.90 -11.70
C LYS A 56 26.05 -0.27 -10.56
N SER A 57 25.95 1.05 -10.38
CA SER A 57 26.66 1.76 -9.33
C SER A 57 26.18 1.39 -7.92
N THR A 58 24.87 1.15 -7.76
CA THR A 58 24.25 0.86 -6.47
C THR A 58 24.37 -0.60 -6.08
N TYR A 59 24.20 -1.53 -7.04
CA TYR A 59 24.10 -2.97 -6.75
C TYR A 59 25.22 -3.83 -7.35
N GLY A 60 26.09 -3.27 -8.19
CA GLY A 60 27.13 -4.04 -8.90
C GLY A 60 28.18 -4.68 -7.99
N GLU A 61 28.39 -4.15 -6.79
CA GLU A 61 29.29 -4.76 -5.80
C GLU A 61 28.78 -6.13 -5.31
N TYR A 62 27.47 -6.39 -5.39
CA TYR A 62 26.84 -7.65 -5.04
C TYR A 62 26.86 -8.67 -6.21
N GLY A 63 27.55 -8.36 -7.30
CA GLY A 63 27.70 -9.22 -8.48
C GLY A 63 26.77 -8.83 -9.63
N ARG A 64 26.41 -9.81 -10.47
CA ARG A 64 25.61 -9.55 -11.66
C ARG A 64 24.20 -9.05 -11.28
N VAL A 65 23.84 -7.88 -11.79
CA VAL A 65 22.56 -7.23 -11.55
C VAL A 65 21.63 -7.49 -12.73
N GLY A 66 20.40 -7.87 -12.44
CA GLY A 66 19.30 -7.89 -13.39
C GLY A 66 18.10 -7.16 -12.79
N TYR A 67 17.18 -6.72 -13.63
CA TYR A 67 16.02 -5.99 -13.15
C TYR A 67 14.79 -6.19 -14.02
N ARG A 68 13.64 -5.87 -13.45
CA ARG A 68 12.41 -5.51 -14.16
C ARG A 68 11.90 -4.21 -13.59
N SER A 69 11.18 -3.43 -14.39
CA SER A 69 10.66 -2.15 -13.91
C SER A 69 9.36 -1.78 -14.58
N SER A 70 8.65 -0.86 -13.95
CA SER A 70 7.47 -0.17 -14.48
C SER A 70 7.48 1.27 -13.96
N GLU A 71 6.75 2.13 -14.65
CA GLU A 71 6.45 3.49 -14.21
C GLU A 71 4.99 3.60 -13.76
N PHE A 72 4.75 4.37 -12.69
CA PHE A 72 3.41 4.74 -12.26
C PHE A 72 3.47 6.07 -11.49
N ASP A 73 2.52 6.96 -11.73
CA ASP A 73 2.36 8.21 -10.96
C ASP A 73 1.78 7.87 -9.58
N LEU A 74 2.65 7.62 -8.60
CA LEU A 74 2.24 7.13 -7.29
C LEU A 74 1.70 8.26 -6.43
N ASP A 75 2.18 9.50 -6.59
CA ASP A 75 1.76 10.63 -5.77
C ASP A 75 0.82 11.63 -6.46
N GLY A 76 0.53 11.41 -7.75
CA GLY A 76 -0.42 12.21 -8.50
C GLY A 76 0.13 13.56 -8.96
N ASP A 77 1.45 13.77 -8.94
CA ASP A 77 2.08 15.02 -9.39
C ASP A 77 2.22 15.14 -10.92
N GLY A 78 1.85 14.07 -11.65
CA GLY A 78 1.95 13.97 -13.10
C GLY A 78 3.32 13.52 -13.61
N LYS A 79 4.27 13.20 -12.74
CA LYS A 79 5.58 12.61 -13.07
C LYS A 79 5.66 11.20 -12.47
N PRO A 80 5.66 10.16 -13.29
CA PRO A 80 5.72 8.79 -12.79
C PRO A 80 6.96 8.51 -11.94
N GLU A 81 6.76 7.80 -10.83
CA GLU A 81 7.82 7.11 -10.12
C GLU A 81 8.21 5.82 -10.82
N LEU A 82 9.47 5.43 -10.62
CA LEU A 82 10.01 4.15 -11.08
C LEU A 82 9.85 3.11 -10.00
N LEU A 83 9.23 1.99 -10.35
CA LEU A 83 9.23 0.76 -9.56
C LEU A 83 10.21 -0.20 -10.21
N ILE A 84 11.21 -0.66 -9.47
CA ILE A 84 12.28 -1.51 -9.98
C ILE A 84 12.39 -2.74 -9.10
N TYR A 85 12.09 -3.90 -9.67
CA TYR A 85 12.42 -5.19 -9.08
C TYR A 85 13.87 -5.52 -9.42
N VAL A 86 14.77 -5.35 -8.46
CA VAL A 86 16.20 -5.58 -8.62
C VAL A 86 16.51 -7.00 -8.18
N GLY A 87 17.18 -7.77 -9.02
CA GLY A 87 17.60 -9.13 -8.71
C GLY A 87 18.99 -9.49 -9.19
N GLY A 88 19.50 -10.61 -8.71
CA GLY A 88 20.87 -11.04 -8.94
C GLY A 88 21.35 -11.99 -7.85
N PRO A 89 22.43 -12.74 -8.08
CA PRO A 89 22.91 -13.75 -7.13
C PRO A 89 23.26 -13.20 -5.74
N GLY A 90 23.75 -11.96 -5.64
CA GLY A 90 24.07 -11.32 -4.36
C GLY A 90 23.01 -10.35 -3.85
N THR A 91 21.94 -10.08 -4.61
CA THR A 91 20.85 -9.17 -4.22
C THR A 91 19.54 -9.90 -3.93
N CYS A 92 19.44 -11.18 -4.30
CA CYS A 92 18.28 -12.03 -4.02
C CYS A 92 18.61 -13.15 -3.04
N GLY A 93 17.63 -13.51 -2.21
CA GLY A 93 17.65 -14.72 -1.38
C GLY A 93 16.43 -15.61 -1.62
N SER A 94 16.29 -16.66 -0.81
CA SER A 94 15.13 -17.56 -0.89
C SER A 94 13.80 -16.88 -0.54
N GLY A 95 13.83 -15.72 0.12
CA GLY A 95 12.66 -14.89 0.40
C GLY A 95 12.24 -13.98 -0.75
N GLY A 96 13.04 -13.87 -1.81
CA GLY A 96 12.83 -12.96 -2.92
C GLY A 96 13.94 -11.91 -3.04
N CYS A 97 13.64 -10.84 -3.76
CA CYS A 97 14.58 -9.77 -4.08
C CYS A 97 14.02 -8.40 -3.64
N SER A 98 14.70 -7.31 -3.99
CA SER A 98 14.29 -5.96 -3.62
C SER A 98 13.34 -5.34 -4.66
N LEU A 99 12.29 -4.69 -4.17
CA LEU A 99 11.54 -3.66 -4.91
C LEU A 99 12.09 -2.30 -4.49
N VAL A 100 12.50 -1.48 -5.45
CA VAL A 100 12.97 -0.11 -5.23
C VAL A 100 11.99 0.85 -5.87
N VAL A 101 11.55 1.86 -5.11
CA VAL A 101 10.74 2.98 -5.61
C VAL A 101 11.62 4.22 -5.71
N LEU A 102 11.72 4.81 -6.89
CA LEU A 102 12.54 6.00 -7.15
C LEU A 102 11.69 7.14 -7.71
N LYS A 103 11.95 8.36 -7.25
CA LYS A 103 11.61 9.58 -8.00
C LYS A 103 12.72 9.88 -9.01
N ARG A 104 12.33 10.36 -10.19
CA ARG A 104 13.26 10.79 -11.24
C ARG A 104 13.09 12.28 -11.54
N GLU A 105 14.19 13.02 -11.49
CA GLU A 105 14.27 14.42 -11.89
C GLU A 105 15.41 14.61 -12.91
N GLY A 106 15.07 14.55 -14.20
CA GLY A 106 16.08 14.47 -15.27
C GLY A 106 16.92 13.20 -15.13
N ASP A 107 18.24 13.35 -14.97
CA ASP A 107 19.17 12.23 -14.80
C ASP A 107 19.48 11.89 -13.33
N ARG A 108 18.70 12.47 -12.39
CA ARG A 108 18.88 12.22 -10.95
C ARG A 108 17.76 11.31 -10.44
N PHE A 109 18.17 10.32 -9.65
CA PHE A 109 17.27 9.42 -8.95
C PHE A 109 17.31 9.67 -7.45
N THR A 110 16.14 9.79 -6.84
CA THR A 110 15.96 9.89 -5.40
C THR A 110 15.22 8.65 -4.90
N PRO A 111 15.88 7.77 -4.12
CA PRO A 111 15.21 6.62 -3.53
C PRO A 111 14.13 7.05 -2.54
N ILE A 112 12.92 6.54 -2.76
CA ILE A 112 11.79 6.70 -1.83
C ILE A 112 11.79 5.54 -0.85
N THR A 113 11.92 4.31 -1.34
CA THR A 113 11.96 3.11 -0.50
C THR A 113 12.65 1.97 -1.22
N GLU A 114 13.39 1.16 -0.46
CA GLU A 114 13.76 -0.19 -0.86
C GLU A 114 13.06 -1.20 0.06
N THR A 115 12.24 -2.05 -0.53
CA THR A 115 11.52 -3.13 0.15
C THR A 115 12.14 -4.46 -0.22
N SER A 116 12.74 -5.11 0.77
CA SER A 116 13.33 -6.45 0.63
C SER A 116 12.28 -7.56 0.64
N VAL A 117 12.68 -8.79 0.30
CA VAL A 117 11.83 -10.00 0.44
C VAL A 117 10.55 -9.92 -0.40
N THR A 118 10.65 -9.33 -1.60
CA THR A 118 9.54 -9.22 -2.54
C THR A 118 9.67 -10.23 -3.68
N ARG A 119 8.53 -10.59 -4.27
CA ARG A 119 8.42 -11.36 -5.49
C ARG A 119 7.51 -10.69 -6.50
N LEU A 120 7.76 -11.06 -7.75
CA LEU A 120 6.82 -10.85 -8.84
C LEU A 120 5.69 -11.89 -8.80
N PRO A 121 4.51 -11.56 -9.35
CA PRO A 121 4.13 -10.23 -9.81
C PRO A 121 3.92 -9.26 -8.64
N LEU A 122 4.00 -7.97 -8.92
CA LEU A 122 3.68 -6.89 -7.99
C LEU A 122 2.96 -5.76 -8.72
N GLY A 123 2.36 -4.84 -7.96
CA GLY A 123 1.72 -3.69 -8.59
C GLY A 123 1.07 -2.73 -7.61
N VAL A 124 0.02 -2.08 -8.07
CA VAL A 124 -0.64 -0.96 -7.40
C VAL A 124 -2.08 -1.31 -7.02
N MET A 125 -2.55 -0.75 -5.92
CA MET A 125 -3.92 -0.87 -5.43
C MET A 125 -4.74 0.36 -5.82
N ASN A 126 -6.07 0.25 -5.81
CA ASN A 126 -6.97 1.40 -6.00
C ASN A 126 -7.07 2.33 -4.77
N THR A 127 -6.45 1.96 -3.65
CA THR A 127 -6.37 2.78 -2.44
C THR A 127 -5.14 3.68 -2.44
N SER A 128 -5.16 4.68 -1.57
CA SER A 128 -4.03 5.58 -1.35
C SER A 128 -3.89 5.88 0.14
N SER A 129 -2.66 6.01 0.59
CA SER A 129 -2.29 6.38 1.95
C SER A 129 -1.34 7.58 1.90
N ASN A 130 -1.60 8.61 2.70
CA ASN A 130 -0.75 9.81 2.77
C ASN A 130 -0.44 10.47 1.41
N GLY A 131 -1.43 10.47 0.51
CA GLY A 131 -1.31 11.08 -0.82
C GLY A 131 -0.63 10.22 -1.87
N TRP A 132 -0.20 9.01 -1.53
CA TRP A 132 0.46 8.07 -2.44
C TRP A 132 -0.41 6.82 -2.66
N ARG A 133 -0.40 6.26 -3.87
CA ARG A 133 -1.04 4.97 -4.17
C ARG A 133 -0.42 3.87 -3.31
N ASP A 134 -1.26 3.00 -2.76
CA ASP A 134 -0.76 1.83 -2.05
C ASP A 134 -0.25 0.79 -3.06
N LEU A 135 0.82 0.08 -2.70
CA LEU A 135 1.39 -0.99 -3.50
C LEU A 135 0.95 -2.34 -2.96
N TRP A 136 1.06 -3.37 -3.80
CA TRP A 136 1.03 -4.75 -3.34
C TRP A 136 2.19 -5.53 -3.93
N VAL A 137 2.72 -6.47 -3.16
CA VAL A 137 3.80 -7.36 -3.56
C VAL A 137 3.43 -8.81 -3.29
N SER A 138 3.99 -9.72 -4.08
CA SER A 138 3.97 -11.15 -3.74
C SER A 138 5.10 -11.47 -2.76
N ILE A 139 4.88 -12.43 -1.85
CA ILE A 139 5.88 -12.98 -0.92
C ILE A 139 5.81 -14.50 -0.94
N ALA A 140 6.92 -15.17 -0.59
CA ALA A 140 7.04 -16.62 -0.38
C ALA A 140 8.44 -16.98 0.15
N GLY A 141 8.70 -18.26 0.43
CA GLY A 141 10.06 -18.75 0.72
C GLY A 141 10.70 -18.09 1.95
N GLY A 142 11.95 -18.43 2.26
CA GLY A 142 12.58 -17.95 3.50
C GLY A 142 11.86 -18.37 4.80
N GLY A 143 10.93 -19.33 4.74
CA GLY A 143 10.04 -19.72 5.83
C GLY A 143 8.63 -19.13 5.75
N GLU A 144 8.38 -18.15 4.87
CA GLU A 144 7.06 -17.55 4.65
C GLU A 144 6.16 -18.41 3.77
N LEU A 145 4.89 -18.47 4.16
CA LEU A 145 3.84 -18.98 3.28
C LEU A 145 3.61 -18.00 2.14
N GLY A 146 3.42 -18.55 0.93
CA GLY A 146 3.16 -17.74 -0.25
C GLY A 146 1.90 -16.89 -0.08
N GLY A 147 1.95 -15.64 -0.53
CA GLY A 147 0.83 -14.72 -0.39
C GLY A 147 1.12 -13.35 -0.97
N ARG A 148 0.19 -12.42 -0.73
CA ARG A 148 0.31 -11.02 -1.14
C ARG A 148 0.23 -10.11 0.07
N ARG A 149 0.93 -8.99 -0.03
CA ARG A 149 1.04 -8.00 1.04
C ARG A 149 0.81 -6.60 0.49
N ALA A 150 -0.06 -5.85 1.15
CA ALA A 150 -0.23 -4.43 0.91
C ALA A 150 0.89 -3.65 1.58
N LEU A 151 1.38 -2.65 0.86
CA LEU A 151 2.40 -1.71 1.26
C LEU A 151 1.76 -0.32 1.23
N LYS A 152 1.35 0.16 2.40
CA LYS A 152 0.76 1.50 2.55
C LYS A 152 1.87 2.52 2.75
N PHE A 153 1.79 3.65 2.06
CA PHE A 153 2.76 4.72 2.22
C PHE A 153 2.56 5.44 3.56
N ASP A 154 3.61 5.58 4.37
CA ASP A 154 3.53 6.14 5.73
C ASP A 154 3.74 7.66 5.79
N GLY A 155 3.91 8.30 4.64
CA GLY A 155 4.28 9.72 4.51
C GLY A 155 5.78 9.95 4.26
N LYS A 156 6.61 8.91 4.35
CA LYS A 156 8.04 8.92 4.01
C LYS A 156 8.41 7.81 3.03
N GLY A 157 7.82 6.63 3.19
CA GLY A 157 8.13 5.46 2.40
C GLY A 157 7.08 4.35 2.54
N TYR A 158 7.34 3.24 1.84
CA TYR A 158 6.62 1.99 1.98
C TYR A 158 7.29 1.09 3.04
N PRO A 159 6.62 0.04 3.54
CA PRO A 159 7.25 -0.93 4.43
C PRO A 159 8.47 -1.57 3.77
N THR A 160 9.60 -1.63 4.48
CA THR A 160 10.88 -2.15 3.95
C THR A 160 10.99 -3.68 3.98
N ASN A 161 10.05 -4.35 4.65
CA ASN A 161 9.90 -5.80 4.66
C ASN A 161 8.39 -6.14 4.70
N PRO A 162 7.84 -6.82 3.67
CA PRO A 162 6.42 -7.13 3.56
C PRO A 162 5.96 -8.27 4.49
N THR A 163 6.88 -9.00 5.15
CA THR A 163 6.55 -10.16 5.98
C THR A 163 6.28 -9.79 7.44
N VAL A 164 6.43 -8.52 7.80
CA VAL A 164 6.21 -7.99 9.14
C VAL A 164 5.31 -6.74 9.10
N PRO A 165 4.67 -6.36 10.22
CA PRO A 165 3.93 -5.10 10.29
C PRO A 165 4.81 -3.89 9.90
N PRO A 166 4.25 -2.88 9.23
CA PRO A 166 2.82 -2.65 9.01
C PRO A 166 2.28 -3.23 7.69
N ALA A 167 3.01 -4.11 7.00
CA ALA A 167 2.49 -4.76 5.81
C ALA A 167 1.31 -5.69 6.16
N GLU A 168 0.24 -5.64 5.36
CA GLU A 168 -1.01 -6.36 5.63
C GLU A 168 -1.27 -7.42 4.56
N GLU A 169 -1.78 -8.59 4.95
CA GLU A 169 -2.24 -9.58 3.97
C GLU A 169 -3.48 -9.08 3.23
N ILE A 170 -3.53 -9.29 1.91
CA ILE A 170 -4.67 -8.92 1.09
C ILE A 170 -5.21 -10.09 0.27
N ARG A 171 -6.51 -10.06 0.01
CA ARG A 171 -7.18 -10.87 -1.01
C ARG A 171 -7.55 -9.95 -2.16
N ILE A 172 -7.20 -10.31 -3.39
CA ILE A 172 -7.32 -9.43 -4.56
C ILE A 172 -8.78 -9.05 -4.79
N LEU A 173 -9.09 -7.80 -4.54
CA LEU A 173 -10.11 -7.03 -5.22
C LEU A 173 -9.42 -5.72 -5.61
N ASP A 174 -9.68 -5.22 -6.83
CA ASP A 174 -9.32 -3.87 -7.24
C ASP A 174 -7.81 -3.53 -7.22
N THR A 175 -7.00 -4.35 -7.90
CA THR A 175 -5.57 -4.10 -8.10
C THR A 175 -5.17 -4.14 -9.57
N GLN A 176 -4.05 -3.49 -9.89
CA GLN A 176 -3.39 -3.56 -11.19
C GLN A 176 -1.99 -4.16 -11.01
N VAL A 177 -1.60 -5.07 -11.90
CA VAL A 177 -0.22 -5.55 -11.99
C VAL A 177 0.61 -4.50 -12.74
N LEU A 178 1.78 -4.16 -12.19
CA LEU A 178 2.74 -3.25 -12.83
C LEU A 178 3.95 -4.01 -13.36
N ILE A 179 4.46 -4.96 -12.59
CA ILE A 179 5.59 -5.79 -13.01
C ILE A 179 5.14 -7.25 -12.97
N GLU A 180 5.03 -7.85 -14.15
CA GLU A 180 4.74 -9.26 -14.35
C GLU A 180 5.96 -10.13 -14.02
N ASP A 181 5.68 -11.37 -13.60
CA ASP A 181 6.70 -12.39 -13.45
C ASP A 181 7.41 -12.68 -14.79
N GLY A 182 8.67 -13.11 -14.72
CA GLY A 182 9.48 -13.47 -15.87
C GLY A 182 10.95 -13.10 -15.75
N ASP A 183 11.69 -13.32 -16.83
CA ASP A 183 13.16 -13.15 -16.86
C ASP A 183 13.58 -11.71 -16.59
N LEU A 184 14.63 -11.54 -15.78
CA LEU A 184 15.25 -10.24 -15.54
C LEU A 184 16.02 -9.78 -16.77
N ILE A 185 16.01 -8.47 -16.99
CA ILE A 185 16.91 -7.80 -17.93
C ILE A 185 18.25 -7.67 -17.24
N TRP A 186 19.24 -8.36 -17.76
CA TRP A 186 20.57 -8.41 -17.15
C TRP A 186 21.42 -7.26 -17.64
N LEU A 187 22.13 -6.64 -16.69
CA LEU A 187 23.09 -5.60 -16.97
C LEU A 187 24.44 -6.24 -17.32
N ASP A 188 25.06 -5.73 -18.40
CA ASP A 188 26.39 -6.16 -18.88
C ASP A 188 27.56 -5.54 -18.10
#